data_AF-A0A3M6EUC4-F1
#
_entry.id   AF-A0A3M6EUC4-F1
#
_cell.length_a   1.000
_cell.length_b   1.000
_cell.length_c   1.000
_cell.angle_alpha   90.00
_cell.angle_beta   90.00
_cell.angle_gamma   90.00
#
_symmetry.space_group_name_H-M   'P 1'
#
loop_
_entity.id
_entity.type
_entity.pdbx_description
1 polymer ?
#
loop_
_entity_poly.entity_id
_entity_poly.type
_entity_poly.pdbx_seq_one_letter_code
_entity_poly.pdbx_strand_id
1 'polypeptide(L)'
;MRDKQKGEFFTPGKLHTLDHKGEFFSVKGPLNIARSKQGQPVIFQAGTSEAGRNFAAQNSDAIFVHAESFDDARTYYQDLKQRAEGFARDPHALSILPGIRPIVGRDEAEVESRYRQAVELVTIEDAIVALGRPFNDHDFSQYPLDAPFPELGDLGSNSQKGGSDRIKQLARDEGLSLREVALRFSLPRRDFVGTPEQVADAIQTWFEEGAADGFIINSVLPDGLQYFTEWVVPVLQQRGLFRTEYSGNTLRENLGLEVPVNRHAKAFAHKKDEALA
;
A
#
# COMPACT_ATOMS: atom_id res chain seq x y z
N MET A 1 16.03 -23.80 -22.80
CA MET A 1 15.73 -24.72 -23.92
C MET A 1 15.80 -26.12 -23.35
N ARG A 2 14.80 -26.96 -23.56
CA ARG A 2 14.73 -28.34 -23.05
C ARG A 2 14.70 -29.28 -24.25
N ASP A 3 15.77 -29.28 -25.04
CA ASP A 3 15.87 -30.03 -26.28
C ASP A 3 16.23 -31.48 -25.97
N LYS A 4 15.23 -32.36 -26.11
CA LYS A 4 15.39 -33.80 -25.86
C LYS A 4 16.23 -34.51 -26.92
N GLN A 5 16.24 -34.03 -28.16
CA GLN A 5 16.95 -34.68 -29.26
C GLN A 5 18.45 -34.45 -29.15
N LYS A 6 18.84 -33.24 -28.72
CA LYS A 6 20.26 -32.87 -28.52
C LYS A 6 20.79 -33.14 -27.11
N GLY A 7 19.92 -33.48 -26.16
CA GLY A 7 20.30 -33.64 -24.75
C GLY A 7 20.62 -32.32 -24.04
N GLU A 8 20.15 -31.18 -24.55
CA GLU A 8 20.45 -29.86 -24.01
C GLU A 8 19.33 -29.35 -23.10
N PHE A 9 19.61 -29.23 -21.79
CA PHE A 9 18.61 -28.81 -20.80
C PHE A 9 18.56 -27.28 -20.55
N PHE A 10 19.65 -26.57 -20.83
CA PHE A 10 19.72 -25.12 -20.77
C PHE A 10 20.76 -24.61 -21.76
N THR A 11 20.69 -23.32 -22.10
CA THR A 11 21.64 -22.70 -23.03
C THR A 11 22.94 -22.36 -22.28
N PRO A 12 24.09 -22.90 -22.69
CA PRO A 12 25.39 -22.50 -22.13
C PRO A 12 25.59 -20.98 -22.21
N GLY A 13 26.21 -20.39 -21.20
CA GLY A 13 26.43 -18.94 -21.13
C GLY A 13 25.21 -18.09 -20.73
N LYS A 14 24.04 -18.71 -20.50
CA LYS A 14 22.83 -18.02 -19.95
C LYS A 14 22.52 -18.36 -18.49
N LEU A 15 23.45 -19.02 -17.81
CA LEU A 15 23.44 -19.23 -16.36
C LEU A 15 24.52 -18.33 -15.75
N HIS A 16 24.15 -17.53 -14.76
CA HIS A 16 25.03 -16.52 -14.18
C HIS A 16 25.05 -16.65 -12.65
N THR A 17 26.24 -16.70 -12.07
CA THR A 17 26.44 -16.50 -10.62
C THR A 17 26.17 -15.05 -10.25
N LEU A 18 25.81 -14.81 -9.00
CA LEU A 18 25.60 -13.48 -8.46
C LEU A 18 26.92 -12.90 -7.93
N ASP A 19 27.75 -13.73 -7.28
CA ASP A 19 29.05 -13.37 -6.69
C ASP A 19 29.04 -12.10 -5.81
N HIS A 20 27.94 -11.86 -5.11
CA HIS A 20 27.79 -10.70 -4.23
C HIS A 20 28.60 -10.88 -2.94
N LYS A 21 29.39 -9.87 -2.58
CA LYS A 21 30.07 -9.74 -1.29
C LYS A 21 29.89 -8.30 -0.78
N GLY A 22 28.98 -8.12 0.16
CA GLY A 22 28.69 -6.85 0.81
C GLY A 22 28.97 -6.90 2.31
N GLU A 23 28.72 -5.78 2.98
CA GLU A 23 28.85 -5.64 4.44
C GLU A 23 27.97 -6.66 5.20
N PHE A 24 26.71 -6.82 4.78
CA PHE A 24 25.74 -7.65 5.49
C PHE A 24 25.60 -9.07 4.92
N PHE A 25 25.87 -9.27 3.63
CA PHE A 25 25.63 -10.55 2.96
C PHE A 25 26.74 -10.93 1.99
N SER A 26 27.01 -12.23 1.89
CA SER A 26 27.89 -12.83 0.88
C SER A 26 27.19 -14.01 0.21
N VAL A 27 26.84 -13.87 -1.07
CA VAL A 27 26.01 -14.82 -1.81
C VAL A 27 26.59 -15.09 -3.20
N LYS A 28 27.01 -16.34 -3.44
CA LYS A 28 27.59 -16.79 -4.72
C LYS A 28 26.54 -16.98 -5.82
N GLY A 29 25.42 -17.62 -5.51
CA GLY A 29 24.47 -18.11 -6.52
C GLY A 29 25.00 -19.30 -7.35
N PRO A 30 24.37 -19.66 -8.48
CA PRO A 30 23.12 -19.09 -9.02
C PRO A 30 21.89 -19.54 -8.24
N LEU A 31 20.78 -18.82 -8.39
CA LEU A 31 19.48 -19.27 -7.91
C LEU A 31 19.02 -20.51 -8.70
N ASN A 32 18.42 -21.50 -8.02
CA ASN A 32 18.03 -22.79 -8.60
C ASN A 32 16.64 -22.80 -9.29
N ILE A 33 16.07 -21.63 -9.57
CA ILE A 33 14.76 -21.49 -10.24
C ILE A 33 14.86 -20.50 -11.41
N ALA A 34 14.09 -20.78 -12.46
CA ALA A 34 14.00 -19.91 -13.64
C ALA A 34 13.13 -18.67 -13.38
N ARG A 35 13.27 -17.65 -14.24
CA ARG A 35 12.38 -16.48 -14.24
C ARG A 35 10.93 -16.88 -14.54
N SER A 36 10.00 -16.15 -13.96
CA SER A 36 8.56 -16.28 -14.26
C SER A 36 8.18 -15.53 -15.55
N LYS A 37 6.92 -15.65 -15.99
CA LYS A 37 6.39 -14.90 -17.15
C LYS A 37 6.48 -13.38 -16.98
N GLN A 38 6.41 -12.88 -15.75
CA GLN A 38 6.59 -11.45 -15.42
C GLN A 38 8.04 -11.08 -15.06
N GLY A 39 8.98 -11.98 -15.29
CA GLY A 39 10.41 -11.76 -15.08
C GLY A 39 10.85 -11.86 -13.63
N GLN A 40 10.30 -11.02 -12.74
CA GLN A 40 10.52 -11.04 -11.29
C GLN A 40 9.24 -10.62 -10.55
N PRO A 41 9.08 -10.96 -9.27
CA PRO A 41 7.94 -10.51 -8.46
C PRO A 41 7.77 -8.98 -8.47
N VAL A 42 6.55 -8.51 -8.23
CA VAL A 42 6.26 -7.09 -7.98
C VAL A 42 6.65 -6.76 -6.54
N ILE A 43 7.33 -5.64 -6.34
CA ILE A 43 7.85 -5.22 -5.04
C ILE A 43 6.92 -4.19 -4.41
N PHE A 44 6.25 -4.59 -3.33
CA PHE A 44 5.46 -3.69 -2.48
C PHE A 44 6.29 -3.23 -1.28
N GLN A 45 6.13 -1.98 -0.88
CA GLN A 45 6.68 -1.42 0.37
C GLN A 45 5.65 -0.54 1.08
N ALA A 46 5.95 -0.17 2.33
CA ALA A 46 5.08 0.67 3.16
C ALA A 46 5.88 1.66 4.04
N GLY A 47 7.03 2.13 3.55
CA GLY A 47 7.89 3.05 4.29
C GLY A 47 7.29 4.46 4.41
N THR A 48 7.13 4.96 5.64
CA THR A 48 6.54 6.28 5.92
C THR A 48 7.53 7.30 6.49
N SER A 49 8.65 6.85 7.07
CA SER A 49 9.76 7.72 7.52
C SER A 49 10.56 8.27 6.34
N GLU A 50 11.38 9.30 6.52
CA GLU A 50 12.19 9.88 5.44
C GLU A 50 13.09 8.83 4.74
N ALA A 51 13.83 8.04 5.51
CA ALA A 51 14.63 6.94 4.98
C ALA A 51 13.75 5.87 4.30
N GLY A 52 12.59 5.55 4.90
CA GLY A 52 11.64 4.59 4.33
C GLY A 52 11.03 5.04 3.00
N ARG A 53 10.68 6.33 2.87
CA ARG A 53 10.16 6.93 1.64
C ARG A 53 11.22 6.95 0.55
N ASN A 54 12.46 7.30 0.87
CA ASN A 54 13.58 7.21 -0.08
C ASN A 54 13.80 5.78 -0.56
N PHE A 55 13.82 4.81 0.36
CA PHE A 55 13.98 3.40 0.02
C PHE A 55 12.83 2.89 -0.86
N ALA A 56 11.57 3.23 -0.53
CA ALA A 56 10.40 2.83 -1.30
C ALA A 56 10.38 3.48 -2.69
N ALA A 57 10.60 4.79 -2.77
CA ALA A 57 10.66 5.52 -4.04
C ALA A 57 11.76 4.98 -4.96
N GLN A 58 12.87 4.49 -4.43
CA GLN A 58 13.96 3.93 -5.23
C GLN A 58 13.70 2.48 -5.68
N ASN A 59 13.04 1.65 -4.85
CA ASN A 59 13.08 0.19 -5.04
C ASN A 59 11.73 -0.48 -5.31
N SER A 60 10.61 0.22 -5.12
CA SER A 60 9.28 -0.40 -5.14
C SER A 60 8.54 -0.21 -6.45
N ASP A 61 7.76 -1.21 -6.84
CA ASP A 61 6.79 -1.11 -7.93
C ASP A 61 5.46 -0.50 -7.42
N ALA A 62 5.09 -0.79 -6.17
CA ALA A 62 3.90 -0.26 -5.52
C ALA A 62 4.13 0.06 -4.04
N ILE A 63 3.38 1.03 -3.50
CA ILE A 63 3.46 1.45 -2.11
C ILE A 63 2.07 1.33 -1.48
N PHE A 64 1.97 0.60 -0.38
CA PHE A 64 0.82 0.64 0.50
C PHE A 64 1.03 1.72 1.56
N VAL A 65 0.04 2.57 1.76
CA VAL A 65 0.10 3.64 2.75
C VAL A 65 -1.24 3.78 3.47
N HIS A 66 -1.19 4.16 4.74
CA HIS A 66 -2.36 4.66 5.46
C HIS A 66 -2.24 6.17 5.56
N ALA A 67 -3.07 6.91 4.82
CA ALA A 67 -3.07 8.37 4.86
C ALA A 67 -4.07 8.89 5.89
N GLU A 68 -3.77 10.03 6.54
CA GLU A 68 -4.58 10.81 7.51
C GLU A 68 -5.95 11.31 7.03
N SER A 69 -5.92 11.72 5.78
CA SER A 69 -6.90 12.55 5.14
C SER A 69 -6.56 12.56 3.67
N PHE A 70 -7.42 13.17 2.87
CA PHE A 70 -7.12 13.45 1.47
C PHE A 70 -5.85 14.30 1.32
N ASP A 71 -5.68 15.36 2.11
CA ASP A 71 -4.51 16.25 2.01
C ASP A 71 -3.20 15.55 2.38
N ASP A 72 -3.24 14.69 3.41
CA ASP A 72 -2.10 13.84 3.77
C ASP A 72 -1.74 12.86 2.65
N ALA A 73 -2.76 12.24 2.03
CA ALA A 73 -2.58 11.32 0.93
C ALA A 73 -1.95 12.01 -0.28
N ARG A 74 -2.48 13.19 -0.64
CA ARG A 74 -1.98 14.02 -1.74
C ARG A 74 -0.55 14.49 -1.51
N THR A 75 -0.23 14.95 -0.30
CA THR A 75 1.13 15.36 0.09
C THR A 75 2.09 14.18 -0.01
N TYR A 76 1.70 13.02 0.51
CA TYR A 76 2.51 11.80 0.42
C TYR A 76 2.71 11.35 -1.03
N TYR A 77 1.64 11.38 -1.84
CA TYR A 77 1.67 11.02 -3.24
C TYR A 77 2.71 11.85 -4.00
N GLN A 78 2.62 13.18 -3.90
CA GLN A 78 3.51 14.11 -4.58
C GLN A 78 4.97 13.92 -4.14
N ASP A 79 5.23 13.77 -2.84
CA ASP A 79 6.57 13.50 -2.29
C ASP A 79 7.20 12.23 -2.89
N LEU A 80 6.45 11.13 -2.95
CA LEU A 80 6.97 9.86 -3.46
C LEU A 80 7.18 9.88 -4.98
N LYS A 81 6.30 10.53 -5.75
CA LYS A 81 6.48 10.72 -7.19
C LYS A 81 7.73 11.56 -7.49
N GLN A 82 7.92 12.67 -6.76
CA GLN A 82 9.10 13.52 -6.90
C GLN A 82 10.39 12.78 -6.54
N ARG A 83 10.38 11.96 -5.49
CA ARG A 83 11.54 11.13 -5.13
C ARG A 83 11.85 10.10 -6.22
N ALA A 84 10.84 9.46 -6.80
CA ALA A 84 11.03 8.49 -7.88
C ALA A 84 11.72 9.15 -9.09
N GLU A 85 11.28 10.33 -9.50
CA GLU A 85 11.95 11.14 -10.53
C GLU A 85 13.40 11.46 -10.14
N GLY A 86 13.64 11.87 -8.89
CA GLY A 86 14.98 12.13 -8.36
C GLY A 86 15.92 10.92 -8.39
N PHE A 87 15.37 9.70 -8.35
CA PHE A 87 16.10 8.44 -8.55
C PHE A 87 16.15 7.99 -10.02
N ALA A 88 15.83 8.87 -10.97
CA ALA A 88 15.76 8.60 -12.40
C ALA A 88 14.83 7.44 -12.77
N ARG A 89 13.73 7.29 -12.03
CA ARG A 89 12.64 6.37 -12.33
C ARG A 89 11.47 7.13 -12.96
N ASP A 90 10.70 6.43 -13.78
CA ASP A 90 9.40 6.92 -14.21
C ASP A 90 8.44 6.96 -12.99
N PRO A 91 7.92 8.14 -12.62
CA PRO A 91 6.96 8.27 -11.51
C PRO A 91 5.66 7.49 -11.76
N HIS A 92 5.29 7.23 -13.01
CA HIS A 92 4.11 6.43 -13.34
C HIS A 92 4.32 4.93 -13.12
N ALA A 93 5.58 4.47 -13.07
CA ALA A 93 5.94 3.09 -12.75
C ALA A 93 5.99 2.80 -11.24
N LEU A 94 5.58 3.75 -10.39
CA LEU A 94 5.46 3.60 -8.93
C LEU A 94 4.00 3.82 -8.52
N SER A 95 3.24 2.76 -8.27
CA SER A 95 1.85 2.89 -7.85
C SER A 95 1.73 3.25 -6.37
N ILE A 96 0.96 4.26 -6.02
CA ILE A 96 0.69 4.64 -4.63
C ILE A 96 -0.74 4.24 -4.29
N LEU A 97 -0.89 3.32 -3.33
CA LEU A 97 -2.12 2.59 -3.05
C LEU A 97 -2.56 2.79 -1.60
N PRO A 98 -3.28 3.88 -1.27
CA PRO A 98 -3.84 4.07 0.06
C PRO A 98 -4.79 2.93 0.44
N GLY A 99 -4.72 2.51 1.71
CA GLY A 99 -5.66 1.56 2.29
C GLY A 99 -6.99 2.23 2.64
N ILE A 100 -8.10 1.72 2.12
CA ILE A 100 -9.45 2.23 2.41
C ILE A 100 -10.35 1.15 2.97
N ARG A 101 -11.38 1.57 3.71
CA ARG A 101 -12.36 0.71 4.38
C ARG A 101 -13.77 1.13 3.97
N PRO A 102 -14.22 0.80 2.75
CA PRO A 102 -15.50 1.28 2.26
C PRO A 102 -16.65 0.63 3.02
N ILE A 103 -17.68 1.42 3.33
CA ILE A 103 -18.97 0.94 3.85
C ILE A 103 -20.05 1.46 2.92
N VAL A 104 -20.63 0.54 2.15
CA VAL A 104 -21.58 0.87 1.09
C VAL A 104 -22.99 0.46 1.51
N GLY A 105 -23.98 1.29 1.22
CA GLY A 105 -25.42 0.98 1.36
C GLY A 105 -26.21 1.49 0.16
N ARG A 106 -27.41 0.96 -0.10
CA ARG A 106 -28.27 1.35 -1.23
C ARG A 106 -28.80 2.77 -1.10
N ASP A 107 -29.00 3.20 0.13
CA ASP A 107 -29.48 4.52 0.50
C ASP A 107 -28.85 4.96 1.83
N GLU A 108 -29.07 6.22 2.21
CA GLU A 108 -28.49 6.84 3.39
C GLU A 108 -28.86 6.09 4.69
N ALA A 109 -30.06 5.51 4.77
CA ALA A 109 -30.50 4.79 5.95
C ALA A 109 -29.74 3.47 6.11
N GLU A 110 -29.52 2.75 5.02
CA GLU A 110 -28.69 1.54 5.02
C GLU A 110 -27.21 1.86 5.25
N VAL A 111 -26.68 2.94 4.67
CA VAL A 111 -25.30 3.41 4.91
C VAL A 111 -25.08 3.62 6.41
N GLU A 112 -25.96 4.39 7.05
CA GLU A 112 -25.82 4.71 8.47
C GLU A 112 -26.06 3.46 9.34
N SER A 113 -27.00 2.58 8.98
CA SER A 113 -27.19 1.30 9.68
C SER A 113 -25.94 0.42 9.62
N ARG A 114 -25.32 0.30 8.44
CA ARG A 114 -24.10 -0.50 8.25
C ARG A 114 -22.88 0.15 8.90
N TYR A 115 -22.80 1.47 8.89
CA TYR A 115 -21.77 2.21 9.63
C TYR A 115 -21.87 1.90 11.13
N ARG A 116 -23.07 1.96 11.71
CA ARG A 116 -23.28 1.60 13.12
C ARG A 116 -22.91 0.16 13.41
N GLN A 117 -23.29 -0.79 12.56
CA GLN A 117 -22.87 -2.19 12.71
C GLN A 117 -21.33 -2.30 12.75
N ALA A 118 -20.63 -1.61 11.85
CA ALA A 118 -19.17 -1.61 11.84
C ALA A 118 -18.56 -1.00 13.11
N VAL A 119 -19.18 0.04 13.66
CA VAL A 119 -18.76 0.68 14.92
C VAL A 119 -19.04 -0.22 16.13
N GLU A 120 -20.20 -0.88 16.18
CA GLU A 120 -20.61 -1.76 17.28
C GLU A 120 -19.72 -3.02 17.39
N LEU A 121 -19.01 -3.39 16.32
CA LEU A 121 -18.01 -4.46 16.35
C LEU A 121 -16.71 -4.07 17.09
N VAL A 122 -16.48 -2.77 17.32
CA VAL A 122 -15.29 -2.29 18.02
C VAL A 122 -15.53 -2.40 19.53
N THR A 123 -14.92 -3.40 20.16
CA THR A 123 -14.85 -3.47 21.62
C THR A 123 -13.84 -2.45 22.14
N ILE A 124 -14.02 -1.99 23.38
CA ILE A 124 -13.05 -1.06 23.96
C ILE A 124 -11.69 -1.73 24.17
N GLU A 125 -11.68 -3.02 24.50
CA GLU A 125 -10.48 -3.83 24.67
C GLU A 125 -9.67 -3.88 23.37
N ASP A 126 -10.31 -4.14 22.23
CA ASP A 126 -9.64 -4.15 20.92
C ASP A 126 -9.17 -2.74 20.52
N ALA A 127 -9.96 -1.71 20.84
CA ALA A 127 -9.62 -0.33 20.54
C ALA A 127 -8.37 0.16 21.28
N ILE A 128 -8.22 -0.21 22.56
CA ILE A 128 -7.02 0.07 23.37
C ILE A 128 -5.79 -0.62 22.76
N VAL A 129 -5.93 -1.91 22.39
CA VAL A 129 -4.83 -2.66 21.77
C VAL A 129 -4.43 -2.04 20.43
N ALA A 130 -5.42 -1.64 19.62
CA ALA A 130 -5.16 -0.97 18.34
C ALA A 130 -4.43 0.37 18.55
N LEU A 131 -4.83 1.14 19.57
CA LEU A 131 -4.22 2.41 19.94
C LEU A 131 -2.76 2.26 20.39
N GLY A 132 -2.35 1.09 20.87
CA GLY A 132 -0.95 0.81 21.22
C GLY A 132 0.02 0.90 20.04
N ARG A 133 -0.43 0.55 18.81
CA ARG A 133 0.45 0.36 17.65
C ARG A 133 1.23 1.63 17.25
N PRO A 134 0.61 2.83 17.12
CA PRO A 134 1.36 4.06 16.87
C PRO A 134 2.41 4.38 17.94
N PHE A 135 2.24 3.84 19.16
CA PHE A 135 3.09 4.07 20.33
C PHE A 135 4.07 2.93 20.62
N ASN A 136 4.47 2.16 19.59
CA ASN A 136 5.37 1.01 19.72
C ASN A 136 4.74 -0.13 20.54
N ASP A 137 3.50 -0.45 20.21
CA ASP A 137 2.68 -1.47 20.87
C ASP A 137 2.58 -1.24 22.39
N HIS A 138 2.49 0.04 22.80
CA HIS A 138 2.35 0.41 24.20
C HIS A 138 1.07 -0.14 24.81
N ASP A 139 1.18 -0.68 26.02
CA ASP A 139 0.04 -1.22 26.75
C ASP A 139 -0.76 -0.08 27.40
N PHE A 140 -1.85 0.32 26.75
CA PHE A 140 -2.75 1.34 27.30
C PHE A 140 -3.71 0.81 28.37
N SER A 141 -3.80 -0.51 28.58
CA SER A 141 -4.70 -1.08 29.60
C SER A 141 -4.28 -0.73 31.04
N GLN A 142 -3.04 -0.28 31.22
CA GLN A 142 -2.51 0.19 32.50
C GLN A 142 -3.11 1.52 32.99
N TYR A 143 -3.82 2.27 32.12
CA TYR A 143 -4.40 3.56 32.46
C TYR A 143 -5.93 3.47 32.64
N PRO A 144 -6.53 4.29 33.52
CA PRO A 144 -7.98 4.35 33.65
C PRO A 144 -8.63 4.87 32.37
N LEU A 145 -9.64 4.14 31.86
CA LEU A 145 -10.27 4.45 30.58
C LEU A 145 -10.94 5.83 30.52
N ASP A 146 -11.61 6.20 31.61
CA ASP A 146 -12.43 7.41 31.70
C ASP A 146 -11.65 8.59 32.33
N ALA A 147 -10.33 8.44 32.50
CA ALA A 147 -9.43 9.53 32.83
C ALA A 147 -8.92 10.22 31.56
N PRO A 148 -8.43 11.48 31.65
CA PRO A 148 -7.79 12.15 30.53
C PRO A 148 -6.70 11.29 29.89
N PHE A 149 -6.55 11.41 28.56
CA PHE A 149 -5.52 10.68 27.83
C PHE A 149 -4.14 10.91 28.48
N PRO A 150 -3.35 9.84 28.73
CA PRO A 150 -2.10 9.97 29.47
C PRO A 150 -1.09 10.87 28.76
N GLU A 151 -0.29 11.60 29.54
CA GLU A 151 0.86 12.35 29.02
C GLU A 151 2.02 11.39 28.73
N LEU A 152 2.18 11.02 27.45
CA LEU A 152 3.13 9.98 27.02
C LEU A 152 4.52 10.52 26.63
N GLY A 153 4.74 11.84 26.67
CA GLY A 153 5.99 12.47 26.24
C GLY A 153 6.40 12.07 24.81
N ASP A 154 7.62 11.57 24.68
CA ASP A 154 8.23 11.18 23.39
C ASP A 154 7.85 9.76 22.92
N LEU A 155 6.96 9.06 23.63
CA LEU A 155 6.49 7.75 23.20
C LEU A 155 5.86 7.84 21.79
N GLY A 156 6.21 6.86 20.95
CA GLY A 156 5.88 6.83 19.53
C GLY A 156 6.96 7.43 18.60
N SER A 157 7.96 8.15 19.13
CA SER A 157 9.02 8.79 18.30
C SER A 157 9.82 7.82 17.44
N ASN A 158 10.02 6.58 17.90
CA ASN A 158 10.70 5.51 17.16
C ASN A 158 9.73 4.54 16.46
N SER A 159 8.44 4.87 16.39
CA SER A 159 7.40 4.09 15.70
C SER A 159 6.73 4.99 14.63
N GLN A 160 5.41 5.13 14.66
CA GLN A 160 4.64 5.97 13.75
C GLN A 160 4.59 7.41 14.27
N LYS A 161 5.76 8.06 14.42
CA LYS A 161 5.89 9.38 15.07
C LYS A 161 4.81 10.38 14.64
N GLY A 162 4.59 10.52 13.32
CA GLY A 162 3.58 11.42 12.78
C GLY A 162 2.13 11.08 13.20
N GLY A 163 1.80 9.80 13.34
CA GLY A 163 0.49 9.34 13.83
C GLY A 163 0.35 9.50 15.34
N SER A 164 1.36 9.08 16.11
CA SER A 164 1.36 9.22 17.57
C SER A 164 1.29 10.69 18.02
N ASP A 165 1.99 11.59 17.33
CA ASP A 165 1.98 13.03 17.66
C ASP A 165 0.62 13.66 17.40
N ARG A 166 -0.06 13.27 16.31
CA ARG A 166 -1.43 13.71 16.01
C ARG A 166 -2.45 13.21 17.01
N ILE A 167 -2.35 11.95 17.43
CA ILE A 167 -3.23 11.38 18.48
C ILE A 167 -3.07 12.15 19.79
N LYS A 168 -1.81 12.38 20.22
CA LYS A 168 -1.50 13.18 21.42
C LYS A 168 -2.06 14.60 21.30
N GLN A 169 -1.92 15.23 20.13
CA GLN A 169 -2.42 16.58 19.89
C GLN A 169 -3.95 16.66 19.96
N LEU A 170 -4.65 15.76 19.26
CA LEU A 170 -6.11 15.66 19.28
C LEU A 170 -6.65 15.46 20.70
N ALA A 171 -6.03 14.55 21.46
CA ALA A 171 -6.44 14.25 22.82
C ALA A 171 -6.30 15.48 23.75
N ARG A 172 -5.24 16.26 23.58
CA ARG A 172 -5.02 17.51 24.33
C ARG A 172 -5.98 18.62 23.92
N ASP A 173 -6.14 18.84 22.61
CA ASP A 173 -6.93 19.96 22.09
C ASP A 173 -8.42 19.81 22.43
N GLU A 174 -8.93 18.58 22.46
CA GLU A 174 -10.33 18.29 22.77
C GLU A 174 -10.56 17.80 24.21
N GLY A 175 -9.50 17.61 25.01
CA GLY A 175 -9.61 17.15 26.40
C GLY A 175 -10.19 15.73 26.55
N LEU A 176 -9.83 14.83 25.63
CA LEU A 176 -10.43 13.49 25.53
C LEU A 176 -9.90 12.53 26.58
N SER A 177 -10.77 11.63 27.04
CA SER A 177 -10.40 10.45 27.82
C SER A 177 -9.69 9.39 26.97
N LEU A 178 -8.99 8.45 27.62
CA LEU A 178 -8.39 7.32 26.91
C LEU A 178 -9.43 6.51 26.11
N ARG A 179 -10.63 6.31 26.68
CA ARG A 179 -11.73 5.61 26.02
C ARG A 179 -12.13 6.30 24.72
N GLU A 180 -12.32 7.60 24.76
CA GLU A 180 -12.73 8.39 23.59
C GLU A 180 -11.66 8.36 22.51
N VAL A 181 -10.38 8.52 22.88
CA VAL A 181 -9.27 8.44 21.93
C VAL A 181 -9.19 7.05 21.29
N ALA A 182 -9.28 5.98 22.08
CA ALA A 182 -9.19 4.61 21.60
C ALA A 182 -10.33 4.27 20.62
N LEU A 183 -11.57 4.59 21.01
CA LEU A 183 -12.74 4.38 20.16
C LEU A 183 -12.63 5.20 18.87
N ARG A 184 -12.30 6.49 18.97
CA ARG A 184 -12.19 7.38 17.80
C ARG A 184 -11.10 6.94 16.84
N PHE A 185 -9.96 6.48 17.34
CA PHE A 185 -8.89 5.88 16.54
C PHE A 185 -9.35 4.63 15.79
N SER A 186 -10.28 3.87 16.37
CA SER A 186 -10.78 2.61 15.84
C SER A 186 -11.99 2.78 14.92
N LEU A 187 -12.64 3.95 14.91
CA LEU A 187 -13.79 4.23 14.05
C LEU A 187 -13.40 4.16 12.57
N PRO A 188 -14.22 3.52 11.72
CA PRO A 188 -14.08 3.65 10.28
C PRO A 188 -14.20 5.12 9.88
N ARG A 189 -13.25 5.59 9.07
CA ARG A 189 -13.36 6.93 8.48
C ARG A 189 -14.52 6.99 7.50
N ARG A 190 -15.12 8.17 7.41
CA ARG A 190 -16.30 8.40 6.58
C ARG A 190 -15.99 8.75 5.12
N ASP A 191 -14.73 8.97 4.75
CA ASP A 191 -14.32 9.33 3.37
C ASP A 191 -14.83 8.35 2.31
N PHE A 192 -14.99 7.07 2.66
CA PHE A 192 -15.45 6.00 1.77
C PHE A 192 -16.72 5.31 2.29
N VAL A 193 -17.56 6.05 3.03
CA VAL A 193 -18.82 5.58 3.58
C VAL A 193 -19.96 6.30 2.85
N GLY A 194 -20.83 5.55 2.17
CA GLY A 194 -21.90 6.16 1.38
C GLY A 194 -22.61 5.20 0.44
N THR A 195 -23.48 5.77 -0.38
CA THR A 195 -24.05 5.12 -1.56
C THR A 195 -22.97 4.75 -2.58
N PRO A 196 -23.26 3.85 -3.54
CA PRO A 196 -22.29 3.47 -4.56
C PRO A 196 -21.70 4.67 -5.32
N GLU A 197 -22.54 5.66 -5.62
CA GLU A 197 -22.16 6.91 -6.27
C GLU A 197 -21.25 7.77 -5.39
N GLN A 198 -21.58 7.97 -4.11
CA GLN A 198 -20.76 8.75 -3.18
C GLN A 198 -19.37 8.11 -2.96
N VAL A 199 -19.31 6.78 -2.83
CA VAL A 199 -18.03 6.08 -2.69
C VAL A 199 -17.21 6.16 -3.99
N ALA A 200 -17.86 6.05 -5.15
CA ALA A 200 -17.20 6.23 -6.44
C ALA A 200 -16.70 7.68 -6.64
N ASP A 201 -17.46 8.69 -6.19
CA ASP A 201 -17.07 10.11 -6.21
C ASP A 201 -15.81 10.35 -5.37
N ALA A 202 -15.74 9.76 -4.17
CA ALA A 202 -14.57 9.85 -3.30
C ALA A 202 -13.34 9.20 -3.94
N ILE A 203 -13.49 8.00 -4.50
CA ILE A 203 -12.42 7.29 -5.22
C ILE A 203 -11.93 8.11 -6.42
N GLN A 204 -12.85 8.64 -7.22
CA GLN A 204 -12.54 9.47 -8.37
C GLN A 204 -11.77 10.73 -7.94
N THR A 205 -12.25 11.43 -6.92
CA THR A 205 -11.60 12.64 -6.39
C THR A 205 -10.16 12.34 -5.96
N TRP A 206 -9.95 11.26 -5.20
CA TRP A 206 -8.61 10.87 -4.76
C TRP A 206 -7.69 10.49 -5.92
N PHE A 207 -8.22 9.85 -6.97
CA PHE A 207 -7.45 9.48 -8.15
C PHE A 207 -7.08 10.71 -9.00
N GLU A 208 -8.08 11.52 -9.39
CA GLU A 208 -7.90 12.64 -10.32
C GLU A 208 -7.08 13.79 -9.72
N GLU A 209 -7.16 14.00 -8.40
CA GLU A 209 -6.42 15.07 -7.72
C GLU A 209 -5.00 14.66 -7.26
N GLY A 210 -4.57 13.45 -7.62
CA GLY A 210 -3.21 12.95 -7.34
C GLY A 210 -3.00 12.60 -5.87
N ALA A 211 -3.94 11.89 -5.26
CA ALA A 211 -3.81 11.31 -3.92
C ALA A 211 -3.65 9.77 -3.95
N ALA A 212 -3.96 9.12 -5.08
CA ALA A 212 -3.87 7.67 -5.24
C ALA A 212 -3.74 7.26 -6.72
N ASP A 213 -3.04 6.16 -6.99
CA ASP A 213 -3.09 5.45 -8.30
C ASP A 213 -4.06 4.26 -8.27
N GLY A 214 -4.61 3.96 -7.09
CA GLY A 214 -5.46 2.83 -6.80
C GLY A 214 -5.58 2.64 -5.29
N PHE A 215 -6.26 1.60 -4.85
CA PHE A 215 -6.59 1.42 -3.43
C PHE A 215 -6.41 -0.03 -2.99
N ILE A 216 -5.95 -0.22 -1.77
CA ILE A 216 -6.04 -1.50 -1.07
C ILE A 216 -7.34 -1.52 -0.28
N ILE A 217 -8.27 -2.39 -0.67
CA ILE A 217 -9.58 -2.51 -0.02
C ILE A 217 -9.47 -3.42 1.20
N ASN A 218 -9.89 -2.92 2.36
CA ASN A 218 -10.06 -3.71 3.57
C ASN A 218 -11.55 -3.75 3.94
N SER A 219 -12.15 -4.93 3.90
CA SER A 219 -13.58 -5.13 4.19
C SER A 219 -13.80 -5.19 5.70
N VAL A 220 -14.56 -4.23 6.24
CA VAL A 220 -14.91 -4.20 7.67
C VAL A 220 -16.03 -5.17 7.99
N LEU A 221 -17.06 -5.20 7.15
CA LEU A 221 -18.18 -6.13 7.27
C LEU A 221 -17.93 -7.37 6.40
N PRO A 222 -18.45 -8.55 6.75
CA PRO A 222 -18.23 -9.79 6.00
C PRO A 222 -18.66 -9.72 4.52
N ASP A 223 -19.71 -8.95 4.23
CA ASP A 223 -20.28 -8.71 2.90
C ASP A 223 -19.75 -7.43 2.23
N GLY A 224 -18.84 -6.69 2.88
CA GLY A 224 -18.36 -5.38 2.41
C GLY A 224 -17.66 -5.46 1.04
N LEU A 225 -16.84 -6.49 0.81
CA LEU A 225 -16.20 -6.69 -0.49
C LEU A 225 -17.24 -6.96 -1.58
N GLN A 226 -18.28 -7.73 -1.29
CA GLN A 226 -19.35 -8.02 -2.25
C GLN A 226 -20.08 -6.73 -2.64
N TYR A 227 -20.49 -5.91 -1.67
CA TYR A 227 -21.14 -4.63 -1.92
C TYR A 227 -20.24 -3.71 -2.77
N PHE A 228 -18.95 -3.66 -2.46
CA PHE A 228 -18.00 -2.87 -3.24
C PHE A 228 -17.89 -3.37 -4.69
N THR A 229 -17.70 -4.67 -4.90
CA THR A 229 -17.51 -5.22 -6.24
C THR A 229 -18.78 -5.25 -7.07
N GLU A 230 -19.95 -5.41 -6.46
CA GLU A 230 -21.23 -5.46 -7.18
C GLU A 230 -21.84 -4.08 -7.41
N TRP A 231 -21.60 -3.08 -6.55
CA TRP A 231 -22.28 -1.79 -6.65
C TRP A 231 -21.35 -0.62 -6.97
N VAL A 232 -20.15 -0.56 -6.38
CA VAL A 232 -19.21 0.56 -6.62
C VAL A 232 -18.43 0.35 -7.92
N VAL A 233 -17.90 -0.86 -8.14
CA VAL A 233 -17.08 -1.16 -9.33
C VAL A 233 -17.84 -0.90 -10.65
N PRO A 234 -19.13 -1.25 -10.82
CA PRO A 234 -19.86 -0.90 -12.04
C PRO A 234 -20.00 0.60 -12.27
N VAL A 235 -20.18 1.40 -11.21
CA VAL A 235 -20.20 2.87 -11.31
C VAL A 235 -18.83 3.39 -11.80
N LEU A 236 -17.73 2.87 -11.24
CA LEU A 236 -16.38 3.23 -11.70
C LEU A 236 -16.12 2.81 -13.15
N GLN A 237 -16.62 1.63 -13.57
CA GLN A 237 -16.54 1.17 -14.96
C GLN A 237 -17.34 2.06 -15.90
N GLN A 238 -18.57 2.45 -15.53
CA GLN A 238 -19.40 3.37 -16.32
C GLN A 238 -18.72 4.74 -16.51
N ARG A 239 -17.94 5.18 -15.52
CA ARG A 239 -17.15 6.41 -15.57
C ARG A 239 -15.79 6.26 -16.27
N GLY A 240 -15.42 5.06 -16.71
CA GLY A 240 -14.12 4.79 -17.34
C GLY A 240 -12.92 4.79 -16.39
N LEU A 241 -13.16 4.74 -15.07
CA LEU A 241 -12.13 4.75 -14.02
C LEU A 241 -11.67 3.34 -13.63
N PHE A 242 -12.39 2.31 -14.05
CA PHE A 242 -12.03 0.92 -13.81
C PHE A 242 -12.24 0.08 -15.06
N ARG A 243 -11.34 -0.89 -15.26
CA ARG A 243 -11.39 -1.80 -16.40
C ARG A 243 -12.61 -2.74 -16.33
N THR A 244 -13.11 -3.14 -17.50
CA THR A 244 -14.19 -4.14 -17.64
C THR A 244 -13.68 -5.58 -17.75
N GLU A 245 -12.40 -5.76 -18.08
CA GLU A 245 -11.72 -7.05 -18.18
C GLU A 245 -10.27 -6.95 -17.72
N TYR A 246 -9.64 -8.09 -17.44
CA TYR A 246 -8.23 -8.12 -17.05
C TYR A 246 -7.32 -7.70 -18.21
N SER A 247 -6.42 -6.76 -17.93
CA SER A 247 -5.46 -6.23 -18.90
C SER A 247 -4.37 -7.24 -19.29
N GLY A 248 -4.16 -8.28 -18.48
CA GLY A 248 -3.22 -9.35 -18.77
C GLY A 248 -3.28 -10.52 -17.79
N ASN A 249 -2.29 -11.42 -17.91
CA ASN A 249 -2.23 -12.69 -17.18
C ASN A 249 -1.20 -12.68 -16.05
N THR A 250 -0.51 -11.56 -15.83
CA THR A 250 0.47 -11.37 -14.78
C THR A 250 0.11 -10.17 -13.90
N LEU A 251 0.67 -10.12 -12.69
CA LEU A 251 0.44 -9.00 -11.79
C LEU A 251 1.01 -7.70 -12.37
N ARG A 252 2.18 -7.77 -13.03
CA ARG A 252 2.77 -6.61 -13.71
C ARG A 252 1.86 -6.04 -14.80
N GLU A 253 1.34 -6.88 -15.70
CA GLU A 253 0.41 -6.42 -16.74
C GLU A 253 -0.86 -5.78 -16.14
N ASN A 254 -1.39 -6.37 -15.06
CA ASN A 254 -2.57 -5.85 -14.38
C ASN A 254 -2.34 -4.53 -13.62
N LEU A 255 -1.08 -4.19 -13.33
CA LEU A 255 -0.66 -2.92 -12.74
C LEU A 255 -0.09 -1.93 -13.78
N GLY A 256 -0.08 -2.28 -15.06
CA GLY A 256 0.53 -1.46 -16.11
C GLY A 256 2.07 -1.37 -16.04
N LEU A 257 2.72 -2.32 -15.36
CA LEU A 257 4.17 -2.34 -15.15
C LEU A 257 4.90 -3.13 -16.24
N GLU A 258 6.05 -2.62 -16.68
CA GLU A 258 6.93 -3.35 -17.59
C GLU A 258 7.57 -4.56 -16.92
N VAL A 259 7.86 -5.59 -17.73
CA VAL A 259 8.68 -6.73 -17.31
C VAL A 259 10.14 -6.30 -17.23
N PRO A 260 10.80 -6.36 -16.07
CA PRO A 260 12.17 -5.88 -15.92
C PRO A 260 13.13 -6.62 -16.87
N VAL A 261 13.93 -5.85 -17.61
CA VAL A 261 14.92 -6.40 -18.53
C VAL A 261 16.00 -7.14 -17.73
N ASN A 262 16.35 -8.34 -18.17
CA ASN A 262 17.43 -9.10 -17.54
C ASN A 262 18.74 -8.30 -17.66
N ARG A 263 19.43 -8.06 -16.53
CA ARG A 263 20.71 -7.31 -16.49
C ARG A 263 21.79 -7.87 -17.42
N HIS A 264 21.79 -9.18 -17.66
CA HIS A 264 22.73 -9.85 -18.56
C HIS A 264 22.30 -9.81 -20.03
N ALA A 265 21.05 -9.44 -20.34
CA ALA A 265 20.60 -9.25 -21.73
C ALA A 265 21.17 -7.95 -22.34
N LYS A 266 21.26 -6.86 -21.56
CA LYS A 266 21.85 -5.59 -22.01
C LYS A 266 23.35 -5.73 -22.32
N ALA A 267 24.09 -6.50 -21.52
CA ALA A 267 25.52 -6.75 -21.73
C ALA A 267 25.83 -7.56 -23.01
N PHE A 268 24.86 -8.35 -23.51
CA PHE A 268 25.03 -9.15 -24.72
C PHE A 268 24.93 -8.32 -26.01
N ALA A 269 24.13 -7.24 -26.02
CA ALA A 269 24.03 -6.33 -27.16
C ALA A 269 25.33 -5.56 -27.37
N HIS A 270 25.89 -5.01 -26.29
CA HIS A 270 27.11 -4.19 -26.36
C HIS A 270 28.35 -4.97 -26.83
N LYS A 271 28.48 -6.24 -26.42
CA LYS A 271 29.57 -7.13 -26.88
C LYS A 271 29.41 -7.57 -28.34
N LYS A 272 28.20 -7.56 -28.88
CA LYS A 272 27.96 -7.93 -30.28
C LYS A 272 28.41 -6.80 -31.21
N ASP A 273 28.19 -5.55 -30.81
CA ASP A 273 28.62 -4.37 -31.55
C ASP A 273 30.15 -4.20 -31.53
N GLU A 274 30.83 -4.52 -30.42
CA GLU A 274 32.30 -4.55 -30.36
C GLU A 274 32.92 -5.70 -31.17
N ALA A 275 32.22 -6.83 -31.33
CA ALA A 275 32.70 -7.94 -32.15
C ALA A 275 32.44 -7.76 -33.66
N LEU A 276 31.68 -6.73 -34.03
CA LEU A 276 31.33 -6.37 -35.41
C LEU A 276 32.06 -5.10 -35.90
N ALA A 277 32.85 -4.45 -35.04
CA ALA A 277 33.72 -3.31 -35.34
C ALA A 277 35.19 -3.76 -35.52
#